data_AF-D8QCD5-F1
#
_entry.id   AF-D8QCD5-F1
#
_cell.length_a   1.000
_cell.length_b   1.000
_cell.length_c   1.000
_cell.angle_alpha   90.00
_cell.angle_beta   90.00
_cell.angle_gamma   90.00
#
_symmetry.space_group_name_H-M   'P 1'
#
loop_
_entity.id
_entity.type
_entity.pdbx_description
1 polymer ?
#
loop_
_entity_poly.entity_id
_entity_poly.type
_entity_poly.pdbx_seq_one_letter_code
_entity_poly.pdbx_strand_id
1 'polypeptide(L)'
;MPSSVHGEYSDSESTTKSSLMEAPTIREDLLPGRIRVQQQADILDAFPLPSHWSAYGHAVPELVWAAILLEKEAGDESVWEAHIRHICDHLNNVLLVAGLLLASAATFLTTEPPRDEIVNYTRRGPYMCLVGSFGLLIGGIIAGEACVIVTKKAQAYWSEKVLYADRFHVYCTLIMLSYPFFSVSIATLLLAFGLP
;
A
#
# COMPACT_ATOMS: atom_id res chain seq x y z
N MET A 1 -49.52 4.26 -17.65
CA MET A 1 -49.89 5.52 -16.97
C MET A 1 -48.84 5.79 -15.90
N PRO A 2 -48.39 7.04 -15.72
CA PRO A 2 -47.36 7.78 -16.48
C PRO A 2 -46.03 7.82 -15.65
N SER A 3 -44.86 8.36 -16.00
CA SER A 3 -44.36 9.36 -16.95
C SER A 3 -42.82 9.25 -16.89
N SER A 4 -42.12 8.84 -17.96
CA SER A 4 -41.32 9.72 -18.83
C SER A 4 -40.85 11.03 -18.18
N VAL A 5 -39.55 11.11 -17.87
CA VAL A 5 -38.80 12.37 -17.80
C VAL A 5 -37.49 12.18 -18.56
N HIS A 6 -37.57 12.51 -19.85
CA HIS A 6 -36.44 12.85 -20.69
C HIS A 6 -35.83 14.16 -20.15
N GLY A 7 -34.60 14.11 -19.69
CA GLY A 7 -33.77 15.30 -19.46
C GLY A 7 -32.79 15.45 -20.60
N GLU A 8 -33.18 16.20 -21.63
CA GLU A 8 -32.27 16.83 -22.58
C GLU A 8 -31.29 17.72 -21.79
N TYR A 9 -29.99 17.40 -21.87
CA TYR A 9 -28.94 18.31 -21.46
C TYR A 9 -28.38 18.95 -22.73
N SER A 10 -28.81 20.19 -22.98
CA SER A 10 -28.42 21.00 -24.14
C SER A 10 -26.93 21.26 -24.18
N ASP A 11 -26.38 20.99 -25.36
CA ASP A 11 -25.18 21.60 -25.90
C ASP A 11 -25.25 23.12 -25.79
N SER A 12 -24.36 23.72 -24.99
CA SER A 12 -23.99 25.12 -25.09
C SER A 12 -22.54 25.22 -25.55
N GLU A 13 -22.42 25.13 -26.88
CA GLU A 13 -21.28 25.51 -27.69
C GLU A 13 -20.99 27.02 -27.46
N SER A 14 -20.03 27.33 -26.58
CA SER A 14 -19.49 28.70 -26.46
C SER A 14 -18.14 28.78 -27.15
N THR A 15 -18.23 29.13 -28.43
CA THR A 15 -17.15 29.42 -29.36
C THR A 15 -16.45 30.73 -28.98
N THR A 16 -15.57 30.69 -27.99
CA THR A 16 -14.65 31.82 -27.72
C THR A 16 -13.29 31.51 -28.34
N LYS A 17 -13.15 31.91 -29.61
CA LYS A 17 -11.88 32.07 -30.29
C LYS A 17 -11.04 33.09 -29.52
N SER A 18 -10.12 32.63 -28.68
CA SER A 18 -9.05 33.46 -28.15
C SER A 18 -7.73 33.05 -28.81
N SER A 19 -7.16 34.01 -29.52
CA SER A 19 -5.91 33.92 -30.26
C SER A 19 -4.77 33.31 -29.43
N LEU A 20 -4.18 32.25 -29.98
CA LEU A 20 -2.75 32.15 -30.28
C LEU A 20 -1.81 32.79 -29.25
N MET A 21 -1.52 32.02 -28.22
CA MET A 21 -0.19 32.01 -27.62
C MET A 21 0.19 30.54 -27.49
N GLU A 22 0.82 30.02 -28.55
CA GLU A 22 1.51 28.73 -28.53
C GLU A 22 2.57 28.81 -27.44
N ALA A 23 2.23 28.29 -26.26
CA ALA A 23 3.21 27.92 -25.26
C ALA A 23 4.04 26.77 -25.86
N PRO A 24 5.37 26.80 -25.73
CA PRO A 24 6.23 25.76 -26.27
C PRO A 24 5.84 24.43 -25.62
N THR A 25 5.26 23.54 -26.44
CA THR A 25 5.03 22.14 -26.09
C THR A 25 6.40 21.48 -25.94
N ILE A 26 6.93 21.51 -24.71
CA ILE A 26 8.09 20.72 -24.34
C ILE A 26 7.63 19.27 -24.40
N ARG A 27 8.06 18.54 -25.44
CA ARG A 27 7.88 17.09 -25.55
C ARG A 27 8.66 16.42 -24.42
N GLU A 28 7.97 16.13 -23.32
CA GLU A 28 8.53 15.35 -22.20
C GLU A 28 8.72 13.86 -22.54
N ASP A 29 8.13 13.41 -23.65
CA ASP A 29 8.15 12.01 -24.10
C ASP A 29 9.54 11.49 -24.52
N LEU A 30 10.57 12.35 -24.55
CA LEU A 30 11.92 12.01 -25.02
C LEU A 30 13.04 12.30 -24.04
N LEU A 31 12.75 12.63 -22.77
CA LEU A 31 13.82 12.80 -21.79
C LEU A 31 14.25 11.42 -21.25
N PRO A 32 15.48 10.96 -21.58
CA PRO A 32 16.00 9.67 -21.12
C PRO A 32 15.96 9.64 -19.60
N GLY A 33 15.52 8.53 -19.01
CA GLY A 33 15.24 8.38 -17.57
C GLY A 33 16.35 8.84 -16.61
N ARG A 34 17.57 9.09 -17.09
CA ARG A 34 18.66 9.73 -16.35
C ARG A 34 18.38 11.16 -15.91
N ILE A 35 17.62 11.94 -16.68
CA ILE A 35 17.38 13.37 -16.36
C ILE A 35 16.36 13.51 -15.23
N ARG A 36 15.38 12.60 -15.12
CA ARG A 36 14.44 12.57 -13.99
C ARG A 36 15.11 12.27 -12.66
N VAL A 37 16.13 11.40 -12.64
CA VAL A 37 16.88 11.08 -11.40
C VAL A 37 17.74 12.27 -10.96
N GLN A 38 18.34 13.00 -11.91
CA GLN A 38 19.16 14.17 -11.59
C GLN A 38 18.30 15.35 -11.13
N GLN A 39 17.15 15.57 -11.75
CA GLN A 39 16.21 16.61 -11.33
C GLN A 39 15.59 16.31 -9.97
N GLN A 40 15.35 15.05 -9.64
CA GLN A 40 14.97 14.65 -8.28
C GLN A 40 16.07 14.95 -7.25
N ALA A 41 17.34 14.71 -7.60
CA ALA A 41 18.47 15.02 -6.71
C ALA A 41 18.60 16.54 -6.47
N ASP A 42 18.48 17.35 -7.51
CA ASP A 42 18.56 18.81 -7.40
C ASP A 42 17.36 19.39 -6.62
N ILE A 43 16.16 18.80 -6.74
CA ILE A 43 14.99 19.18 -5.94
C ILE A 43 15.16 18.76 -4.47
N LEU A 44 15.76 17.59 -4.21
CA LEU A 44 16.07 17.13 -2.86
C LEU A 44 17.10 18.03 -2.16
N ASP A 45 18.06 18.58 -2.90
CA ASP A 45 19.04 19.53 -2.36
C ASP A 45 18.46 20.94 -2.12
N ALA A 46 17.38 21.31 -2.81
CA ALA A 46 16.72 22.61 -2.65
C ALA A 46 15.88 22.73 -1.37
N PHE A 47 15.51 21.61 -0.75
CA PHE A 47 14.75 21.57 0.50
C PHE A 47 15.63 21.09 1.65
N PRO A 48 16.33 21.99 2.37
CA PRO A 48 17.15 21.61 3.51
C PRO A 48 16.25 21.07 4.62
N LEU A 49 16.15 19.75 4.70
CA LEU A 49 15.40 19.06 5.73
C LEU A 49 16.06 19.34 7.10
N PRO A 50 15.27 19.53 8.17
CA PRO A 50 15.82 19.83 9.49
C PRO A 50 16.71 18.67 9.96
N SER A 51 17.91 18.96 10.42
CA SER A 51 18.94 17.95 10.75
C SER A 51 18.54 16.94 11.84
N HIS A 52 17.51 17.22 12.63
CA HIS A 52 17.01 16.33 13.69
C HIS A 52 16.21 15.12 13.18
N TRP A 53 15.85 15.06 11.90
CA TRP A 53 15.07 13.96 11.33
C TRP A 53 15.92 12.77 10.84
N SER A 54 17.26 12.93 10.78
CA SER A 54 18.21 11.89 10.35
C SER A 54 18.30 10.66 11.27
N ALA A 55 17.70 10.72 12.47
CA ALA A 55 17.73 9.63 13.44
C ALA A 55 16.65 8.55 13.22
N TYR A 56 15.59 8.83 12.45
CA TYR A 56 14.55 7.86 12.13
C TYR A 56 14.84 7.28 10.75
N GLY A 57 15.30 6.03 10.71
CA GLY A 57 15.75 5.35 9.49
C GLY A 57 14.86 5.61 8.27
N HIS A 58 15.51 5.92 7.15
CA HIS A 58 14.93 6.10 5.83
C HIS A 58 13.82 5.07 5.54
N ALA A 59 12.62 5.55 5.18
CA ALA A 59 11.96 5.20 3.90
C ALA A 59 10.44 5.41 3.90
N VAL A 60 9.75 5.34 5.04
CA VAL A 60 8.28 5.41 5.11
C VAL A 60 7.68 6.76 4.66
N PRO A 61 7.72 7.75 5.58
CA PRO A 61 6.84 8.90 5.51
C PRO A 61 7.36 10.00 4.58
N GLU A 62 8.68 10.13 4.46
CA GLU A 62 9.32 11.13 3.61
C GLU A 62 9.04 10.89 2.13
N LEU A 63 8.95 9.63 1.70
CA LEU A 63 8.59 9.29 0.33
C LEU A 63 7.13 9.64 0.03
N VAL A 64 6.23 9.40 1.00
CA VAL A 64 4.83 9.79 0.89
C VAL A 64 4.70 11.31 0.88
N TRP A 65 5.44 12.01 1.74
CA TRP A 65 5.41 13.46 1.81
C TRP A 65 6.00 14.12 0.57
N ALA A 66 7.13 13.63 0.07
CA ALA A 66 7.72 14.08 -1.18
C ALA A 66 6.77 13.85 -2.35
N ALA A 67 6.07 12.71 -2.41
CA ALA A 67 5.08 12.46 -3.46
C ALA A 67 3.90 13.45 -3.40
N ILE A 68 3.39 13.74 -2.20
CA ILE A 68 2.31 14.73 -1.99
C ILE A 68 2.77 16.14 -2.37
N LEU A 69 3.99 16.52 -1.96
CA LEU A 69 4.54 17.85 -2.28
C LEU A 69 4.75 18.01 -3.79
N LEU A 70 5.27 16.97 -4.44
CA LEU A 70 5.54 16.96 -5.87
C LEU A 70 4.24 17.00 -6.69
N GLU A 71 3.19 16.31 -6.26
CA GLU A 71 1.85 16.42 -6.88
C GLU A 71 1.30 17.85 -6.76
N LYS A 72 1.47 18.47 -5.59
CA LYS A 72 1.00 19.84 -5.34
C LYS A 72 1.75 20.90 -6.15
N GLU A 73 3.06 20.72 -6.35
CA GLU A 73 3.91 21.67 -7.08
C GLU A 73 3.90 21.43 -8.60
N ALA A 74 3.96 20.17 -9.05
CA ALA A 74 4.04 19.81 -10.46
C ALA A 74 2.67 19.53 -11.11
N GLY A 75 1.63 19.27 -10.32
CA GLY A 75 0.32 18.85 -10.83
C GLY A 75 0.32 17.46 -11.49
N ASP A 76 1.37 16.67 -11.25
CA ASP A 76 1.56 15.38 -11.90
C ASP A 76 1.03 14.23 -11.02
N GLU A 77 -0.23 13.84 -11.27
CA GLU A 77 -0.93 12.74 -10.60
C GLU A 77 -0.25 11.37 -10.84
N SER A 78 0.59 11.25 -11.88
CA SER A 78 1.23 9.99 -12.24
C SER A 78 2.24 9.49 -11.20
N VAL A 79 2.87 10.40 -10.46
CA VAL A 79 3.84 10.07 -9.40
C VAL A 79 3.14 9.45 -8.20
N TRP A 80 1.99 10.00 -7.79
CA TRP A 80 1.16 9.43 -6.73
C TRP A 80 0.67 8.03 -7.11
N GLU A 81 0.13 7.88 -8.32
CA GLU A 81 -0.32 6.57 -8.80
C GLU A 81 0.81 5.53 -8.82
N ALA A 82 2.00 5.91 -9.29
CA ALA A 82 3.16 5.01 -9.31
C ALA A 82 3.54 4.55 -7.89
N HIS A 83 3.50 5.45 -6.91
CA HIS A 83 3.79 5.13 -5.52
C HIS A 83 2.74 4.20 -4.91
N ILE A 84 1.45 4.49 -5.11
CA ILE A 84 0.35 3.64 -4.65
C ILE A 84 0.40 2.25 -5.28
N ARG A 85 0.71 2.16 -6.57
CA ARG A 85 0.90 0.87 -7.26
C ARG A 85 2.04 0.09 -6.62
N HIS A 86 3.18 0.72 -6.34
CA HIS A 86 4.30 0.07 -5.67
C HIS A 86 3.93 -0.48 -4.27
N ILE A 87 3.20 0.28 -3.46
CA ILE A 87 2.70 -0.19 -2.15
C ILE A 87 1.75 -1.37 -2.34
N CYS A 88 0.80 -1.28 -3.26
CA CYS A 88 -0.15 -2.36 -3.55
C CYS A 88 0.56 -3.63 -4.01
N ASP A 89 1.57 -3.53 -4.87
CA ASP A 89 2.35 -4.67 -5.35
C ASP A 89 3.11 -5.34 -4.20
N HIS A 90 3.70 -4.56 -3.28
CA HIS A 90 4.37 -5.10 -2.11
C HIS A 90 3.40 -5.81 -1.16
N LEU A 91 2.24 -5.21 -0.89
CA LEU A 91 1.18 -5.83 -0.09
C LEU A 91 0.65 -7.12 -0.74
N ASN A 92 0.43 -7.13 -2.05
CA ASN A 92 -0.01 -8.32 -2.79
C ASN A 92 1.02 -9.45 -2.67
N ASN A 93 2.31 -9.16 -2.80
CA ASN A 93 3.35 -10.16 -2.62
C ASN A 93 3.34 -10.76 -1.22
N VAL A 94 3.16 -9.94 -0.18
CA VAL A 94 3.04 -10.40 1.21
C VAL A 94 1.78 -11.23 1.42
N LEU A 95 0.64 -10.81 0.85
CA LEU A 95 -0.63 -11.56 0.89
C LEU A 95 -0.50 -12.94 0.22
N LEU A 96 0.20 -13.03 -0.91
CA LEU A 96 0.49 -14.30 -1.58
C LEU A 96 1.32 -15.22 -0.69
N VAL A 97 2.39 -14.71 -0.08
CA VAL A 97 3.22 -15.49 0.87
C VAL A 97 2.39 -15.94 2.08
N ALA A 98 1.58 -15.04 2.64
CA ALA A 98 0.68 -15.37 3.74
C ALA A 98 -0.33 -16.47 3.36
N GLY A 99 -0.88 -16.42 2.15
CA GLY A 99 -1.79 -17.45 1.62
C GLY A 99 -1.12 -18.81 1.46
N LEU A 100 0.14 -18.84 0.99
CA LEU A 100 0.92 -20.07 0.89
C LEU A 100 1.24 -20.67 2.27
N LEU A 101 1.61 -19.83 3.23
CA LEU A 101 1.80 -20.25 4.62
C LEU A 101 0.49 -20.75 5.24
N LEU A 102 -0.63 -20.09 4.94
CA LEU A 102 -1.95 -20.48 5.43
C LEU A 102 -2.36 -21.86 4.89
N ALA A 103 -2.16 -22.09 3.59
CA ALA A 103 -2.40 -23.40 2.99
C ALA A 103 -1.52 -24.49 3.62
N SER A 104 -0.24 -24.18 3.86
CA SER A 104 0.69 -25.10 4.52
C SER A 104 0.24 -25.42 5.96
N ALA A 105 -0.12 -24.40 6.74
CA ALA A 105 -0.66 -24.58 8.09
C ALA A 105 -1.97 -25.39 8.07
N ALA A 106 -2.85 -25.14 7.11
CA ALA A 106 -4.08 -25.91 6.92
C ALA A 106 -3.77 -27.39 6.65
N THR A 107 -2.81 -27.69 5.78
CA THR A 107 -2.41 -29.08 5.51
C THR A 107 -1.89 -29.79 6.75
N PHE A 108 -1.10 -29.12 7.61
CA PHE A 108 -0.66 -29.70 8.87
C PHE A 108 -1.80 -29.89 9.88
N LEU A 109 -2.83 -29.04 9.85
CA LEU A 109 -3.99 -29.18 10.71
C LEU A 109 -4.94 -30.30 10.27
N THR A 110 -5.04 -30.57 8.97
CA THR A 110 -5.99 -31.57 8.43
C THR A 110 -5.39 -32.95 8.20
N THR A 111 -4.06 -33.05 8.10
CA THR A 111 -3.39 -34.31 7.76
C THR A 111 -2.89 -35.00 9.03
N GLU A 112 -3.22 -36.28 9.19
CA GLU A 112 -2.65 -37.10 10.26
C GLU A 112 -1.15 -37.33 10.02
N PRO A 113 -0.31 -37.28 11.07
CA PRO A 113 1.11 -37.53 10.91
C PRO A 113 1.38 -38.91 10.32
N PRO A 114 2.18 -39.02 9.24
CA PRO A 114 2.51 -40.32 8.68
C PRO A 114 3.38 -41.16 9.63
N ARG A 115 4.07 -40.53 10.60
CA ARG A 115 4.89 -41.18 11.63
C ARG A 115 4.94 -40.36 12.92
N ASP A 116 4.30 -40.87 13.97
CA ASP A 116 4.28 -40.25 15.31
C ASP A 116 5.67 -40.15 15.97
N GLU A 117 6.63 -40.96 15.51
CA GLU A 117 7.97 -41.05 16.09
C GLU A 117 8.92 -39.93 15.68
N ILE A 118 8.68 -39.27 14.54
CA ILE A 118 9.60 -38.27 13.98
C ILE A 118 9.14 -36.86 14.31
N VAL A 119 7.85 -36.55 14.11
CA VAL A 119 7.29 -35.23 14.39
C VAL A 119 5.89 -35.39 14.97
N ASN A 120 5.74 -35.17 16.29
CA ASN A 120 4.46 -35.28 16.97
C ASN A 120 3.79 -33.90 17.11
N TYR A 121 3.27 -33.38 16.00
CA TYR A 121 2.48 -32.13 15.98
C TYR A 121 1.10 -32.28 16.65
N THR A 122 0.70 -33.50 16.99
CA THR A 122 -0.55 -33.82 17.71
C THR A 122 -0.49 -33.47 19.20
N ARG A 123 0.71 -33.18 19.74
CA ARG A 123 0.84 -32.67 21.11
C ARG A 123 0.14 -31.32 21.25
N ARG A 124 -0.44 -31.11 22.44
CA ARG A 124 -1.24 -29.92 22.77
C ARG A 124 -0.50 -28.59 22.55
N GLY A 125 0.83 -28.57 22.75
CA GLY A 125 1.67 -27.40 22.53
C GLY A 125 1.76 -27.01 21.04
N PRO A 126 2.39 -27.84 20.19
CA PRO A 126 2.48 -27.61 18.74
C PRO A 126 1.12 -27.38 18.09
N TYR A 127 0.10 -28.12 18.49
CA TYR A 127 -1.25 -27.95 17.95
C TYR A 127 -1.83 -26.54 18.21
N MET A 128 -1.72 -26.02 19.45
CA MET A 128 -2.15 -24.65 19.75
C MET A 128 -1.34 -23.60 18.98
N CYS A 129 -0.05 -23.88 18.74
CA CYS A 129 0.83 -23.02 17.96
C CYS A 129 0.40 -22.96 16.48
N LEU A 130 0.05 -24.11 15.90
CA LEU A 130 -0.47 -24.22 14.53
C LEU A 130 -1.81 -23.52 14.36
N VAL A 131 -2.76 -23.74 15.28
CA VAL A 131 -4.07 -23.06 15.26
C VAL A 131 -3.91 -21.56 15.44
N GLY A 132 -3.01 -21.12 16.32
CA GLY A 132 -2.70 -19.70 16.52
C GLY A 132 -2.09 -19.05 15.28
N SER A 133 -1.13 -19.72 14.64
CA SER A 133 -0.52 -19.27 13.38
C SER A 133 -1.57 -19.18 12.26
N PHE A 134 -2.43 -20.20 12.12
CA PHE A 134 -3.53 -20.21 11.16
C PHE A 134 -4.49 -19.04 11.35
N GLY A 135 -4.92 -18.77 12.60
CA GLY A 135 -5.79 -17.64 12.91
C GLY A 135 -5.13 -16.28 12.64
N LEU A 136 -3.85 -16.13 12.99
CA LEU A 136 -3.08 -14.91 12.70
C LEU A 136 -2.94 -14.66 11.20
N LEU A 137 -2.66 -15.71 10.41
CA LEU A 137 -2.57 -15.61 8.95
C LEU A 137 -3.90 -15.17 8.32
N ILE A 138 -5.04 -15.74 8.75
CA ILE A 138 -6.37 -15.28 8.28
C ILE A 138 -6.60 -13.82 8.65
N GLY A 139 -6.34 -13.43 9.90
CA GLY A 139 -6.49 -12.04 10.34
C GLY A 139 -5.60 -11.08 9.55
N GLY A 140 -4.36 -11.46 9.29
CA GLY A 140 -3.40 -10.70 8.49
C GLY A 140 -3.83 -10.53 7.04
N ILE A 141 -4.39 -11.59 6.42
CA ILE A 141 -4.91 -11.54 5.05
C ILE A 141 -6.13 -10.61 4.96
N ILE A 142 -7.10 -10.75 5.87
CA ILE A 142 -8.31 -9.90 5.87
C ILE A 142 -7.93 -8.43 6.08
N ALA A 143 -7.04 -8.14 7.03
CA ALA A 143 -6.56 -6.79 7.28
C ALA A 143 -5.77 -6.23 6.09
N GLY A 144 -4.88 -7.04 5.48
CA GLY A 144 -4.10 -6.63 4.31
C GLY A 144 -4.97 -6.31 3.10
N GLU A 145 -5.99 -7.12 2.81
CA GLU A 145 -6.97 -6.85 1.76
C GLU A 145 -7.76 -5.55 2.02
N ALA A 146 -8.23 -5.36 3.26
CA ALA A 146 -8.90 -4.12 3.64
C ALA A 146 -7.99 -2.90 3.43
N CYS A 147 -6.71 -3.01 3.79
CA CYS A 147 -5.72 -1.96 3.52
C CYS A 147 -5.60 -1.68 2.01
N VAL A 148 -5.47 -2.69 1.15
CA VAL A 148 -5.37 -2.50 -0.30
C VAL A 148 -6.60 -1.79 -0.87
N ILE A 149 -7.81 -2.15 -0.40
CA ILE A 149 -9.05 -1.51 -0.83
C ILE A 149 -9.08 -0.04 -0.42
N VAL A 150 -8.71 0.26 0.84
CA VAL A 150 -8.65 1.63 1.35
C VAL A 150 -7.62 2.45 0.57
N THR A 151 -6.42 1.90 0.35
CA THR A 151 -5.34 2.57 -0.39
C THR A 151 -5.75 2.86 -1.84
N LYS A 152 -6.48 1.95 -2.51
CA LYS A 152 -6.99 2.18 -3.87
C LYS A 152 -8.09 3.24 -3.94
N LYS A 153 -8.81 3.49 -2.83
CA LYS A 153 -9.86 4.51 -2.73
C LYS A 153 -9.33 5.86 -2.25
N ALA A 154 -8.12 5.91 -1.72
CA ALA A 154 -7.51 7.12 -1.21
C ALA A 154 -7.04 8.02 -2.38
N GLN A 155 -7.86 9.01 -2.74
CA GLN A 155 -7.42 10.12 -3.58
C GLN A 155 -6.48 11.04 -2.78
N ALA A 156 -5.45 11.59 -3.42
CA ALA A 156 -4.46 12.44 -2.77
C ALA A 156 -5.08 13.60 -1.97
N TYR A 157 -6.06 14.28 -2.54
CA TYR A 157 -6.79 15.36 -1.87
C TYR A 157 -7.48 14.90 -0.57
N TRP A 158 -8.01 13.68 -0.57
CA TRP A 158 -8.73 13.12 0.58
C TRP A 158 -7.75 12.62 1.65
N SER A 159 -6.63 12.07 1.20
CA SER A 159 -5.51 11.66 2.06
C SER A 159 -4.97 12.84 2.86
N GLU A 160 -4.74 14.00 2.23
CA GLU A 160 -4.28 15.20 2.93
C GLU A 160 -5.28 15.60 4.03
N LYS A 161 -6.57 15.68 3.71
CA LYS A 161 -7.59 16.15 4.66
C LYS A 161 -7.85 15.17 5.81
N VAL A 162 -7.72 13.86 5.57
CA VAL A 162 -8.09 12.83 6.55
C VAL A 162 -6.89 12.29 7.32
N LEU A 163 -5.73 12.08 6.68
CA LEU A 163 -4.52 11.68 7.42
C LEU A 163 -3.96 12.84 8.26
N TYR A 164 -3.99 14.08 7.78
CA TYR A 164 -3.41 15.20 8.53
C TYR A 164 -4.35 15.88 9.53
N ALA A 165 -5.64 15.50 9.54
CA ALA A 165 -6.57 16.05 10.53
C ALA A 165 -6.20 15.65 11.97
N ASP A 166 -5.64 14.46 12.17
CA ASP A 166 -5.31 13.99 13.52
C ASP A 166 -4.12 13.03 13.54
N ARG A 167 -3.19 13.24 14.49
CA ARG A 167 -1.99 12.40 14.64
C ARG A 167 -2.37 10.96 14.96
N PHE A 168 -3.49 10.75 15.66
CA PHE A 168 -3.98 9.43 16.01
C PHE A 168 -4.35 8.60 14.77
N HIS A 169 -4.93 9.21 13.74
CA HIS A 169 -5.27 8.51 12.51
C HIS A 169 -4.03 8.02 11.77
N VAL A 170 -2.97 8.83 11.72
CA VAL A 170 -1.69 8.43 11.12
C VAL A 170 -1.13 7.19 11.81
N TYR A 171 -1.06 7.19 13.15
CA TYR A 171 -0.61 6.03 13.91
C TYR A 171 -1.50 4.81 13.68
N CYS A 172 -2.82 4.99 13.63
CA CYS A 172 -3.76 3.90 13.36
C CYS A 172 -3.55 3.30 11.96
N THR A 173 -3.40 4.12 10.93
CA THR A 173 -3.12 3.65 9.57
C THR A 173 -1.76 2.97 9.47
N LEU A 174 -0.74 3.46 10.19
CA LEU A 174 0.59 2.86 10.21
C LEU A 174 0.57 1.50 10.94
N ILE A 175 -0.18 1.40 12.04
CA ILE A 175 -0.39 0.14 12.76
C ILE A 175 -1.15 -0.84 11.88
N MET A 176 -2.23 -0.43 11.22
CA MET A 176 -2.98 -1.27 10.28
C MET A 176 -2.12 -1.74 9.10
N LEU A 177 -1.28 -0.85 8.55
CA LEU A 177 -0.38 -1.17 7.44
C LEU A 177 0.76 -2.10 7.85
N SER A 178 1.27 -1.97 9.08
CA SER A 178 2.32 -2.85 9.60
C SER A 178 1.79 -4.18 10.14
N TYR A 179 0.50 -4.23 10.51
CA TYR A 179 -0.17 -5.42 11.02
C TYR A 179 0.02 -6.68 10.17
N PRO A 180 -0.17 -6.69 8.83
CA PRO A 180 0.06 -7.88 8.02
C PRO A 180 1.52 -8.38 8.11
N PHE A 181 2.51 -7.48 8.19
CA PHE A 181 3.92 -7.87 8.34
C PHE A 181 4.20 -8.51 9.69
N PHE A 182 3.71 -7.89 10.76
CA PHE A 182 3.86 -8.43 12.12
C PHE A 182 3.13 -9.77 12.24
N SER A 183 1.93 -9.87 11.70
CA SER A 183 1.14 -11.11 11.73
C SER A 183 1.85 -12.25 11.01
N VAL A 184 2.33 -12.03 9.78
CA VAL A 184 3.07 -13.04 9.01
C VAL A 184 4.37 -13.42 9.71
N SER A 185 5.08 -12.45 10.29
CA SER A 185 6.33 -12.72 11.03
C SER A 185 6.09 -13.59 12.26
N ILE A 186 5.09 -13.24 13.08
CA ILE A 186 4.74 -14.01 14.29
C ILE A 186 4.21 -15.39 13.89
N ALA A 187 3.35 -15.47 12.87
CA ALA A 187 2.84 -16.74 12.35
C ALA A 187 3.97 -17.67 11.87
N THR A 188 4.98 -17.11 11.20
CA THR A 188 6.17 -17.85 10.74
C THR A 188 7.01 -18.34 11.90
N LEU A 189 7.22 -17.51 12.94
CA LEU A 189 7.93 -17.92 14.15
C LEU A 189 7.18 -19.03 14.90
N LEU A 190 5.86 -18.89 15.07
CA LEU A 190 5.02 -19.93 15.68
C LEU A 190 5.07 -21.24 14.88
N LEU A 191 5.03 -21.15 13.55
CA LEU A 191 5.16 -22.33 12.69
C LEU A 191 6.54 -22.98 12.87
N ALA A 192 7.62 -22.18 12.88
CA ALA A 192 8.98 -22.67 13.07
C ALA A 192 9.19 -23.33 14.45
N PHE A 193 8.64 -22.77 15.52
CA PHE A 193 8.68 -23.39 16.86
C PHE A 193 7.75 -24.59 17.00
N GLY A 194 6.72 -24.69 16.15
CA GLY A 194 5.76 -25.79 16.13
C GLY A 194 6.26 -27.05 15.42
N LEU A 195 7.35 -26.97 14.65
CA LEU A 195 8.03 -28.10 14.00
C LEU A 195 9.33 -28.47 14.76
N PRO A 196 9.26 -29.21 15.90
CA PRO A 196 10.43 -29.82 16.52
C PRO A 196 10.89 -31.09 15.78
#